data_AF-A0A4Z2GKF8-F1
#
_entry.id   AF-A0A4Z2GKF8-F1
#
_cell.length_a   1.000
_cell.length_b   1.000
_cell.length_c   1.000
_cell.angle_alpha   90.00
_cell.angle_beta   90.00
_cell.angle_gamma   90.00
#
_symmetry.space_group_name_H-M   'P 1'
#
loop_
_entity.id
_entity.type
_entity.pdbx_description
1 polymer ?
#
loop_
_entity_poly.entity_id
_entity_poly.type
_entity_poly.pdbx_seq_one_letter_code
_entity_poly.pdbx_strand_id
1 'polypeptide(L)'
;MYLIINKWDKTTLPSEGSQTVLSPVVSCGPSGMLLNRPVVLTLPHCAQLDTPTPDWTLTLKTQTHQGAWEEVLTVGEETLSSPCYLQLEEECCHVLMEQLGTYGLVGQSCPPQPACKRLQLALFAPRAPCLSLDYSLRIYCIHDTLHALKVPLVCLSLCLQMSALIRLPLFLIVHVTLRFLLRIEYQ
;
A
#
# COMPACT_ATOMS: atom_id res chain seq x y z
N MET A 1 -6.99 2.18 -23.68
CA MET A 1 -6.46 2.55 -22.35
C MET A 1 -6.38 1.29 -21.52
N TYR A 2 -5.32 1.11 -20.73
CA TYR A 2 -5.18 -0.02 -19.81
C TYR A 2 -4.83 0.46 -18.39
N LEU A 3 -5.09 -0.39 -17.40
CA LEU A 3 -4.70 -0.20 -16.00
C LEU A 3 -4.20 -1.55 -15.46
N ILE A 4 -2.99 -1.59 -14.93
CA ILE A 4 -2.34 -2.81 -14.42
C ILE A 4 -1.80 -2.52 -13.02
N ILE A 5 -1.99 -3.47 -12.09
CA ILE A 5 -1.34 -3.44 -10.79
C ILE A 5 -0.04 -4.22 -10.91
N ASN A 6 1.10 -3.56 -10.69
CA ASN A 6 2.41 -4.18 -10.80
C ASN A 6 2.74 -5.00 -9.56
N LYS A 7 3.41 -6.13 -9.77
CA LYS A 7 3.91 -6.98 -8.68
C LYS A 7 5.09 -6.30 -8.00
N TRP A 8 5.08 -6.35 -6.67
CA TRP A 8 6.14 -5.77 -5.81
C TRP A 8 7.56 -6.26 -6.18
N ASP A 9 7.70 -7.49 -6.68
CA ASP A 9 8.97 -8.09 -7.10
C ASP A 9 9.64 -7.39 -8.31
N LYS A 10 8.85 -6.72 -9.16
CA LYS A 10 9.30 -6.16 -10.45
C LYS A 10 9.35 -4.64 -10.49
N THR A 11 8.69 -3.98 -9.55
CA THR A 11 8.58 -2.53 -9.45
C THR A 11 8.93 -2.08 -8.05
N THR A 12 10.12 -2.46 -7.59
CA THR A 12 10.69 -1.96 -6.34
C THR A 12 10.78 -0.44 -6.46
N LEU A 13 9.81 0.24 -5.87
CA LEU A 13 9.93 1.65 -5.52
C LEU A 13 11.18 1.76 -4.65
N PRO A 14 12.14 2.64 -4.97
CA PRO A 14 13.29 2.87 -4.12
C PRO A 14 12.79 3.39 -2.78
N SER A 15 12.81 2.52 -1.77
CA SER A 15 12.71 2.90 -0.37
C SER A 15 14.10 3.36 0.06
N GLU A 16 14.53 4.52 -0.44
CA GLU A 16 15.77 5.14 0.04
C GLU A 16 15.50 5.78 1.42
N GLY A 17 16.39 5.48 2.38
CA GLY A 17 16.30 6.03 3.74
C GLY A 17 15.09 5.52 4.54
N SER A 18 14.29 6.46 5.07
CA SER A 18 13.13 6.20 5.94
C SER A 18 11.78 6.18 5.21
N GLN A 19 11.79 6.03 3.87
CA GLN A 19 10.58 5.96 3.05
C GLN A 19 10.00 4.55 3.03
N THR A 20 8.67 4.44 3.02
CA THR A 20 7.92 3.19 2.86
C THR A 20 6.85 3.32 1.78
N VAL A 21 6.58 2.24 1.07
CA VAL A 21 5.51 2.18 0.07
C VAL A 21 4.17 2.07 0.77
N LEU A 22 3.22 2.92 0.38
CA LEU A 22 1.90 3.01 1.01
C LEU A 22 0.75 2.61 0.09
N SER A 23 0.93 2.61 -1.23
CA SER A 23 -0.06 2.17 -2.21
C SER A 23 0.47 1.05 -3.11
N PRO A 24 -0.39 0.32 -3.83
CA PRO A 24 0.08 -0.49 -4.95
C PRO A 24 0.74 0.39 -6.00
N VAL A 25 1.73 -0.17 -6.71
CA VAL A 25 2.25 0.42 -7.93
C VAL A 25 1.31 0.07 -9.06
N VAL A 26 0.83 1.07 -9.80
CA VAL A 26 -0.07 0.86 -10.93
C VAL A 26 0.47 1.50 -12.20
N SER A 27 0.27 0.86 -13.34
CA SER A 27 0.57 1.40 -14.66
C SER A 27 -0.72 1.67 -15.41
N CYS A 28 -0.90 2.91 -15.84
CA CYS A 28 -1.95 3.32 -16.77
C CYS A 28 -1.32 3.73 -18.10
N GLY A 29 -1.96 3.41 -19.23
CA GLY A 29 -1.40 3.74 -20.53
C GLY A 29 -2.38 3.66 -21.70
N PRO A 30 -1.90 3.93 -22.93
CA PRO A 30 -0.49 4.02 -23.32
C PRO A 30 0.22 5.30 -22.86
N SER A 31 1.51 5.22 -22.55
CA SER A 31 2.35 6.37 -22.22
C SER A 31 2.46 7.34 -23.41
N GLY A 32 2.54 8.64 -23.13
CA GLY A 32 2.60 9.68 -24.17
C GLY A 32 1.27 9.98 -24.87
N MET A 33 0.17 9.34 -24.45
CA MET A 33 -1.17 9.69 -24.94
C MET A 33 -1.58 11.08 -24.41
N LEU A 34 -1.97 11.97 -25.32
CA LEU A 34 -2.51 13.28 -24.98
C LEU A 34 -3.97 13.13 -24.50
N LEU A 35 -4.24 13.58 -23.29
CA LEU A 35 -5.58 13.60 -22.72
C LEU A 35 -6.19 15.00 -22.94
N ASN A 36 -7.39 15.05 -23.52
CA ASN A 36 -8.12 16.31 -23.69
C ASN A 36 -8.71 16.86 -22.38
N ARG A 37 -8.78 16.00 -21.34
CA ARG A 37 -9.22 16.34 -19.99
C ARG A 37 -8.42 15.53 -18.99
N PRO A 38 -8.13 16.08 -17.80
CA PRO A 38 -7.52 15.31 -16.73
C PRO A 38 -8.35 14.08 -16.37
N VAL A 39 -7.67 13.01 -15.95
CA VAL A 39 -8.30 11.76 -15.48
C VAL A 39 -8.00 11.56 -14.01
N VAL A 40 -8.91 10.88 -13.30
CA VAL A 40 -8.73 10.56 -11.88
C VAL A 40 -8.27 9.12 -11.72
N LEU A 41 -7.08 8.93 -11.15
CA LEU A 41 -6.57 7.65 -10.70
C LEU A 41 -6.81 7.51 -9.20
N THR A 42 -7.59 6.51 -8.81
CA THR A 42 -7.84 6.22 -7.39
C THR A 42 -6.95 5.07 -6.92
N LEU A 43 -6.14 5.30 -5.89
CA LEU A 43 -5.23 4.33 -5.32
C LEU A 43 -5.58 4.07 -3.86
N PRO A 44 -5.80 2.82 -3.43
CA PRO A 44 -5.89 2.53 -2.01
C PRO A 44 -4.52 2.74 -1.37
N HIS A 45 -4.49 3.23 -0.13
CA HIS A 45 -3.26 3.28 0.64
C HIS A 45 -3.44 2.73 2.05
N CYS A 46 -2.32 2.52 2.73
CA CYS A 46 -2.30 2.05 4.11
C CYS A 46 -1.72 3.07 5.10
N ALA A 47 -1.51 4.34 4.74
CA ALA A 47 -1.19 5.35 5.75
C ALA A 47 -2.31 5.49 6.79
N GLN A 48 -1.92 5.59 8.06
CA GLN A 48 -2.78 6.10 9.13
C GLN A 48 -2.66 7.62 9.14
N LEU A 49 -3.78 8.30 8.95
CA LEU A 49 -3.85 9.76 8.94
C LEU A 49 -4.48 10.22 10.26
N ASP A 50 -3.71 10.20 11.34
CA ASP A 50 -4.20 10.72 12.62
C ASP A 50 -4.20 12.26 12.60
N THR A 51 -5.32 12.87 12.96
CA THR A 51 -5.42 14.33 13.16
C THR A 51 -4.98 14.67 14.59
N PRO A 52 -4.18 15.73 14.85
CA PRO A 52 -4.12 16.97 14.09
C PRO A 52 -2.79 17.27 13.34
N THR A 53 -1.77 16.41 13.42
CA THR A 53 -0.48 16.62 12.74
C THR A 53 -0.17 15.45 11.81
N PRO A 54 0.13 15.69 10.52
CA PRO A 54 0.53 14.61 9.63
C PRO A 54 1.93 14.14 10.02
N ASP A 55 2.01 12.95 10.63
CA ASP A 55 3.28 12.26 10.93
C ASP A 55 3.99 11.75 9.65
N TRP A 56 3.37 12.00 8.49
CA TRP A 56 3.79 11.56 7.17
C TRP A 56 4.14 12.73 6.24
N THR A 57 5.31 12.68 5.61
CA THR A 57 5.54 13.30 4.31
C THR A 57 5.13 12.29 3.24
N LEU A 58 4.04 12.57 2.53
CA LEU A 58 3.53 11.68 1.47
C LEU A 58 3.96 12.20 0.10
N THR A 59 4.50 11.33 -0.73
CA THR A 59 5.01 11.70 -2.05
C THR A 59 4.50 10.71 -3.10
N LEU A 60 3.88 11.25 -4.16
CA LEU A 60 3.55 10.49 -5.36
C LEU A 60 4.80 10.39 -6.23
N LYS A 61 5.22 9.16 -6.54
CA LYS A 61 6.33 8.89 -7.47
C LYS A 61 5.82 8.31 -8.77
N THR A 62 6.51 8.63 -9.86
CA THR A 62 6.29 8.05 -11.19
C THR A 62 7.52 7.30 -11.66
N GLN A 63 7.32 6.27 -12.47
CA GLN A 63 8.42 5.55 -13.13
C GLN A 63 8.64 6.10 -14.54
N THR A 64 9.87 6.52 -14.82
CA THR A 64 10.29 6.98 -16.15
C THR A 64 10.42 5.82 -17.13
N HIS A 65 10.54 6.16 -18.42
CA HIS A 65 10.81 5.17 -19.48
C HIS A 65 12.10 4.37 -19.28
N GLN A 66 13.07 4.93 -18.56
CA GLN A 66 14.34 4.26 -18.23
C GLN A 66 14.23 3.36 -16.99
N GLY A 67 13.04 3.29 -16.37
CA GLY A 67 12.77 2.49 -15.17
C GLY A 67 13.15 3.20 -13.86
N ALA A 68 13.68 4.42 -13.92
CA ALA A 68 13.99 5.22 -12.74
C ALA A 68 12.72 5.81 -12.11
N TRP A 69 12.75 6.04 -10.81
CA TRP A 69 11.63 6.64 -10.08
C TRP A 69 11.90 8.10 -9.78
N GLU A 70 10.92 8.96 -10.05
CA GLU A 70 10.99 10.39 -9.85
C GLU A 70 9.81 10.88 -9.00
N GLU A 71 10.03 11.92 -8.21
CA GLU A 71 9.00 12.57 -7.42
C GLU A 71 8.15 13.46 -8.32
N VAL A 72 6.84 13.24 -8.29
CA VAL A 72 5.88 14.02 -9.06
C VAL A 72 5.28 15.12 -8.20
N LEU A 73 4.93 14.77 -6.96
CA LEU A 73 4.20 15.63 -6.06
C LEU A 73 4.38 15.19 -4.62
N THR A 74 4.63 16.14 -3.72
CA THR A 74 4.49 15.97 -2.28
C THR A 74 3.13 16.52 -1.86
N VAL A 75 2.37 15.73 -1.09
CA VAL A 75 1.00 16.09 -0.67
C VAL A 75 1.04 17.33 0.23
N GLY A 76 0.28 18.36 -0.13
CA GLY A 76 0.25 19.65 0.56
C GLY A 76 1.25 20.69 0.03
N GLU A 77 2.13 20.31 -0.89
CA GLU A 77 3.09 21.20 -1.57
C GLU A 77 2.72 21.43 -3.05
N GLU A 78 1.45 21.27 -3.40
CA GLU A 78 0.95 21.48 -4.77
C GLU A 78 1.11 22.94 -5.22
N THR A 79 1.49 23.12 -6.50
CA THR A 79 1.60 24.45 -7.14
C THR A 79 0.78 24.49 -8.43
N LEU A 80 0.57 25.68 -8.99
CA LEU A 80 -0.11 25.84 -10.29
C LEU A 80 0.66 25.18 -11.46
N SER A 81 1.95 24.88 -11.27
CA SER A 81 2.79 24.18 -12.24
C SER A 81 2.87 22.66 -12.02
N SER A 82 2.24 22.14 -10.96
CA SER A 82 2.26 20.70 -10.67
C SER A 82 1.53 19.92 -11.76
N PRO A 83 2.10 18.80 -12.26
CA PRO A 83 1.52 18.03 -13.37
C PRO A 83 0.30 17.18 -12.97
N CYS A 84 0.01 17.12 -11.66
CA CYS A 84 -1.15 16.44 -11.10
C CYS A 84 -1.56 17.09 -9.77
N TYR A 85 -2.80 16.83 -9.35
CA TYR A 85 -3.32 17.15 -8.03
C TYR A 85 -3.66 15.86 -7.28
N LEU A 86 -3.36 15.78 -5.98
CA LEU A 86 -3.63 14.60 -5.17
C LEU A 86 -4.55 14.97 -4.00
N GLN A 87 -5.74 14.38 -4.00
CA GLN A 87 -6.66 14.44 -2.86
C GLN A 87 -6.47 13.19 -2.00
N LEU A 88 -6.13 13.38 -0.73
CA LEU A 88 -5.90 12.32 0.23
C LEU A 88 -7.14 12.08 1.10
N GLU A 89 -7.56 10.83 1.23
CA GLU A 89 -8.63 10.38 2.12
C GLU A 89 -8.10 9.32 3.11
N GLU A 90 -8.94 8.78 3.99
CA GLU A 90 -8.49 7.83 5.03
C GLU A 90 -8.00 6.49 4.47
N GLU A 91 -8.67 5.97 3.43
CA GLU A 91 -8.39 4.66 2.84
C GLU A 91 -7.77 4.70 1.44
N CYS A 92 -7.84 5.85 0.77
CA CYS A 92 -7.39 5.99 -0.61
C CYS A 92 -6.97 7.42 -0.93
N CYS A 93 -6.25 7.57 -2.05
CA CYS A 93 -5.98 8.87 -2.64
C CYS A 93 -6.49 8.93 -4.08
N HIS A 94 -6.90 10.12 -4.49
CA HIS A 94 -7.37 10.43 -5.83
C HIS A 94 -6.38 11.36 -6.51
N VAL A 95 -5.73 10.87 -7.54
CA VAL A 95 -4.75 11.61 -8.33
C VAL A 95 -5.42 12.10 -9.60
N LEU A 96 -5.66 13.40 -9.70
CA LEU A 96 -6.07 14.06 -10.93
C LEU A 96 -4.82 14.32 -11.79
N MET A 97 -4.69 13.63 -12.91
CA MET A 97 -3.49 13.65 -13.74
C MET A 97 -3.80 13.90 -15.22
N GLU A 98 -2.88 14.57 -15.91
CA GLU A 98 -2.99 14.87 -17.35
C GLU A 98 -2.17 13.91 -18.22
N GLN A 99 -1.26 13.15 -17.61
CA GLN A 99 -0.40 12.18 -18.28
C GLN A 99 -0.60 10.80 -17.69
N LEU A 100 -0.56 9.78 -18.54
CA LEU A 100 -0.60 8.38 -18.12
C LEU A 100 0.82 7.85 -17.90
N GLY A 101 0.98 7.02 -16.88
CA GLY A 101 2.27 6.49 -16.47
C GLY A 101 2.15 5.41 -15.40
N THR A 102 3.28 5.12 -14.78
CA THR A 102 3.36 4.18 -13.66
C THR A 102 3.52 4.96 -12.37
N TYR A 103 2.57 4.84 -11.45
CA TYR A 103 2.51 5.64 -10.22
C TYR A 103 2.52 4.78 -8.97
N GLY A 104 3.03 5.33 -7.88
CA GLY A 104 2.93 4.77 -6.54
C GLY A 104 3.12 5.83 -5.46
N LEU A 105 2.41 5.68 -4.35
CA LEU A 105 2.51 6.55 -3.18
C LEU A 105 3.53 5.99 -2.21
N VAL A 106 4.47 6.84 -1.80
CA VAL A 106 5.41 6.58 -0.71
C VAL A 106 5.16 7.54 0.44
N GLY A 107 5.53 7.12 1.64
CA GLY A 107 5.48 7.96 2.83
C GLY A 107 6.78 7.90 3.60
N GLN A 108 7.18 9.03 4.14
CA GLN A 108 8.30 9.17 5.06
C GLN A 108 7.77 9.64 6.41
N SER A 109 8.22 9.01 7.50
CA SER A 109 7.84 9.47 8.84
C SER A 109 8.58 10.75 9.19
N CYS A 110 7.85 11.75 9.68
CA CYS A 110 8.39 13.01 10.19
C CYS A 110 8.62 12.94 11.70
N PRO A 111 9.83 13.23 12.23
CA PRO A 111 10.00 13.42 13.66
C PRO A 111 9.17 14.60 14.18
N PRO A 112 8.71 14.60 15.45
CA PRO A 112 9.04 13.67 16.53
C PRO A 112 8.05 12.50 16.70
N GLN A 113 6.88 12.55 16.08
CA GLN A 113 5.84 11.53 16.20
C GLN A 113 6.00 10.49 15.09
N PRO A 114 6.02 9.19 15.44
CA PRO A 114 6.35 8.21 14.45
C PRO A 114 5.10 7.77 13.70
N ALA A 115 5.17 7.82 12.37
CA ALA A 115 4.04 7.57 11.51
C ALA A 115 3.61 6.10 11.56
N CYS A 116 2.30 5.86 11.46
CA CYS A 116 1.71 4.53 11.50
C CYS A 116 1.17 4.12 10.13
N LYS A 117 1.34 2.84 9.75
CA LYS A 117 0.65 2.23 8.63
C LYS A 117 -0.29 1.11 9.07
N ARG A 118 -1.44 1.03 8.41
CA ARG A 118 -2.49 0.03 8.59
C ARG A 118 -2.11 -1.29 7.92
N LEU A 119 -2.17 -2.38 8.67
CA LEU A 119 -1.92 -3.73 8.19
C LEU A 119 -3.10 -4.65 8.54
N GLN A 120 -3.30 -5.67 7.72
CA GLN A 120 -4.18 -6.80 8.01
C GLN A 120 -3.35 -8.07 8.16
N LEU A 121 -3.76 -8.96 9.07
CA LEU A 121 -3.22 -10.31 9.14
C LEU A 121 -4.12 -11.29 8.42
N ALA A 122 -3.51 -12.16 7.61
CA ALA A 122 -4.19 -13.34 7.09
C ALA A 122 -3.55 -14.58 7.72
N LEU A 123 -4.34 -15.34 8.47
CA LEU A 123 -3.92 -16.56 9.13
C LEU A 123 -4.42 -17.76 8.33
N PHE A 124 -3.54 -18.72 8.11
CA PHE A 124 -3.87 -19.96 7.41
C PHE A 124 -3.41 -21.15 8.23
N ALA A 125 -4.33 -22.07 8.49
CA ALA A 125 -4.05 -23.33 9.15
C ALA A 125 -4.60 -24.51 8.33
N PRO A 126 -3.98 -25.69 8.42
CA PRO A 126 -4.53 -26.91 7.84
C PRO A 126 -5.88 -27.25 8.46
N ARG A 127 -6.88 -27.59 7.64
CA ARG A 127 -8.24 -27.94 8.09
C ARG A 127 -8.37 -29.38 8.60
N ALA A 128 -7.46 -30.27 8.19
CA ALA A 128 -7.49 -31.67 8.61
C ALA A 128 -6.81 -31.83 9.97
N PRO A 129 -7.37 -32.65 10.89
CA PRO A 129 -6.62 -33.07 12.07
C PRO A 129 -5.40 -33.86 11.58
N CYS A 130 -4.22 -33.27 11.70
CA CYS A 130 -2.98 -34.00 11.51
C CYS A 130 -2.97 -35.12 12.57
N LEU A 131 -2.73 -36.36 12.15
CA LEU A 131 -2.45 -37.48 13.06
C LEU A 131 -1.08 -37.30 13.76
N SER A 132 -0.32 -36.27 13.39
CA SER A 132 0.87 -35.77 14.09
C SER A 132 0.53 -34.57 14.97
N LEU A 133 1.26 -34.40 16.07
CA LEU A 133 1.20 -33.24 16.98
C LEU A 133 1.70 -31.92 16.35
N ASP A 134 2.06 -31.93 15.06
CA ASP A 134 2.63 -30.78 14.38
C ASP A 134 1.52 -29.92 13.75
N TYR A 135 1.23 -28.79 14.40
CA TYR A 135 0.31 -27.77 13.89
C TYR A 135 1.10 -26.59 13.34
N SER A 136 0.98 -26.33 12.03
CA SER A 136 1.66 -25.21 11.37
C SER A 136 0.66 -24.10 11.04
N LEU A 137 0.81 -22.94 11.68
CA LEU A 137 0.06 -21.73 11.38
C LEU A 137 0.90 -20.81 10.49
N ARG A 138 0.37 -20.40 9.34
CA ARG A 138 1.00 -19.40 8.47
C ARG A 138 0.34 -18.05 8.66
N ILE A 139 1.10 -17.06 9.09
CA ILE A 139 0.63 -15.69 9.31
C ILE A 139 1.24 -14.80 8.22
N TYR A 140 0.39 -14.12 7.47
CA TYR A 140 0.79 -13.14 6.46
C TYR A 140 0.41 -11.74 6.94
N CYS A 141 1.38 -10.83 6.98
CA CYS A 141 1.14 -9.41 7.17
C CYS A 141 0.97 -8.75 5.80
N ILE A 142 -0.22 -8.26 5.50
CA ILE A 142 -0.54 -7.60 4.24
C ILE A 142 -0.95 -6.15 4.51
N HIS A 143 -0.73 -5.26 3.54
CA HIS A 143 -1.21 -3.88 3.63
C HIS A 143 -2.74 -3.88 3.75
N ASP A 144 -3.29 -2.99 4.58
CA ASP A 144 -4.74 -2.84 4.75
C ASP A 144 -5.39 -2.17 3.54
N THR A 145 -5.43 -2.90 2.43
CA THR A 145 -6.11 -2.51 1.20
C THR A 145 -6.93 -3.70 0.71
N LEU A 146 -8.16 -3.43 0.24
CA LEU A 146 -9.06 -4.45 -0.33
C LEU A 146 -8.38 -5.30 -1.44
N HIS A 147 -7.38 -4.74 -2.12
CA HIS A 147 -6.61 -5.40 -3.18
C HIS A 147 -5.52 -6.35 -2.65
N ALA A 148 -4.88 -6.03 -1.52
CA ALA A 148 -3.87 -6.89 -0.92
C ALA A 148 -4.44 -8.22 -0.40
N LEU A 149 -5.75 -8.29 -0.14
CA LEU A 149 -6.46 -9.53 0.20
C LEU A 149 -6.73 -10.43 -1.01
N LYS A 150 -6.98 -9.86 -2.20
CA LYS A 150 -7.36 -10.65 -3.39
C LYS A 150 -6.24 -11.59 -3.85
N VAL A 151 -4.98 -11.16 -3.78
CA VAL A 151 -3.82 -11.98 -4.21
C VAL A 151 -3.63 -13.24 -3.36
N PRO A 152 -3.57 -13.17 -2.00
CA PRO A 152 -3.51 -14.37 -1.17
C PRO A 152 -4.81 -15.19 -1.28
N LEU A 153 -6.00 -14.58 -1.25
CA LEU A 153 -7.27 -15.31 -1.36
C LEU A 153 -7.39 -16.15 -2.64
N VAL A 154 -6.98 -15.60 -3.80
CA VAL A 154 -7.08 -16.30 -5.09
C VAL A 154 -6.05 -17.44 -5.19
N CYS A 155 -4.79 -17.21 -4.80
CA CYS A 155 -3.77 -18.27 -4.73
C CYS A 155 -4.14 -19.38 -3.74
N LEU A 156 -4.88 -19.06 -2.67
CA LEU A 156 -5.25 -20.01 -1.62
C LEU A 156 -6.54 -20.78 -1.93
N SER A 157 -7.45 -20.25 -2.76
CA SER A 157 -8.62 -20.98 -3.24
C SER A 157 -8.27 -22.25 -4.04
N LEU A 158 -7.08 -22.28 -4.65
CA LEU A 158 -6.54 -23.42 -5.39
C LEU A 158 -5.85 -24.48 -4.52
N CYS A 159 -5.54 -24.18 -3.24
CA CYS A 159 -4.71 -25.07 -2.41
C CYS A 159 -5.29 -25.40 -1.02
N LEU A 160 -6.08 -24.53 -0.37
CA LEU A 160 -6.53 -24.71 1.01
C LEU A 160 -7.94 -24.15 1.18
N GLN A 161 -8.90 -25.02 1.53
CA GLN A 161 -10.22 -24.59 2.00
C GLN A 161 -10.05 -23.69 3.24
N MET A 162 -10.40 -22.41 3.09
CA MET A 162 -10.15 -21.35 4.06
C MET A 162 -10.68 -21.63 5.48
N SER A 163 -9.87 -21.29 6.48
CA SER A 163 -10.28 -21.16 7.87
C SER A 163 -9.93 -19.76 8.38
N ALA A 164 -10.95 -18.89 8.45
CA ALA A 164 -10.95 -17.54 9.06
C ALA A 164 -9.98 -16.47 8.51
N LEU A 165 -10.54 -15.36 8.01
CA LEU A 165 -9.82 -14.10 7.85
C LEU A 165 -10.09 -13.23 9.08
N ILE A 166 -9.11 -13.03 9.95
CA ILE A 166 -9.24 -12.12 11.09
C ILE A 166 -8.65 -10.77 10.68
N ARG A 167 -9.51 -9.78 10.42
CA ARG A 167 -9.06 -8.39 10.31
C ARG A 167 -8.74 -7.88 11.72
N LEU A 168 -7.48 -7.93 12.10
CA LEU A 168 -6.98 -7.18 13.25
C LEU A 168 -6.43 -5.85 12.75
N PRO A 169 -6.89 -4.69 13.28
CA PRO A 169 -6.23 -3.42 13.02
C PRO A 169 -4.85 -3.46 13.67
N LEU A 170 -3.80 -3.62 12.86
CA LEU A 170 -2.43 -3.50 13.33
C LEU A 170 -1.83 -2.20 12.82
N PHE A 171 -1.26 -1.44 13.76
CA PHE A 171 -0.50 -0.23 13.49
C PHE A 171 0.98 -0.58 13.52
N LEU A 172 1.69 -0.42 12.40
CA LEU A 172 3.15 -0.51 12.37
C LEU A 172 3.75 0.90 12.39
N ILE A 173 4.54 1.18 13.42
CA ILE A 173 5.29 2.41 13.57
C ILE A 173 6.53 2.37 12.68
N VAL A 174 6.65 3.31 11.74
CA VAL A 174 7.66 3.31 10.65
C VAL A 174 9.10 3.47 11.15
N HIS A 175 9.27 3.90 12.40
CA HIS A 175 10.57 4.19 13.02
C HIS A 175 11.00 3.22 14.13
N VAL A 176 10.20 2.18 14.45
CA VAL A 176 10.47 1.29 15.60
C VAL A 176 10.47 -0.18 15.17
N THR A 177 11.57 -0.87 15.48
CA THR A 177 11.76 -2.34 15.44
C THR A 177 10.50 -3.09 15.89
N LEU A 178 10.07 -4.10 15.11
CA LEU A 178 8.90 -4.96 15.36
C LEU A 178 8.70 -5.26 16.85
N ARG A 179 7.83 -4.51 17.53
CA ARG A 179 7.20 -4.93 18.78
C ARG A 179 5.76 -5.29 18.45
N PHE A 180 5.53 -6.59 18.24
CA PHE A 180 4.18 -7.15 18.16
C PHE A 180 3.48 -6.93 19.49
N LEU A 181 2.58 -5.94 19.58
CA LEU A 181 1.67 -5.80 20.72
C LEU A 181 0.41 -6.60 20.42
N LEU A 182 0.53 -7.93 20.37
CA LEU A 182 -0.60 -8.84 20.33
C LEU A 182 -1.21 -8.89 21.74
N ARG A 183 -2.14 -7.98 22.04
CA ARG A 183 -3.03 -8.14 23.20
C ARG A 183 -4.18 -9.04 22.77
N ILE A 184 -3.97 -10.35 22.84
CA ILE A 184 -5.06 -11.33 22.77
C ILE A 184 -5.74 -11.28 24.14
N GLU A 185 -6.78 -10.45 24.27
CA GLU A 185 -7.69 -10.56 25.42
C GLU A 185 -8.56 -11.80 25.19
N TYR A 186 -8.26 -12.86 25.96
CA TYR A 186 -9.21 -13.94 26.20
C TYR A 186 -10.20 -13.44 27.25
N GLN A 187 -11.49 -13.38 26.90
CA GLN A 187 -12.56 -13.42 27.89
C GLN A 187 -12.73 -14.85 28.40
#